data_AF-A0A485PQG5-F1
#
_entry.id   AF-A0A485PQG5-F1
#
_cell.length_a   1.000
_cell.length_b   1.000
_cell.length_c   1.000
_cell.angle_alpha   90.00
_cell.angle_beta   90.00
_cell.angle_gamma   90.00
#
_symmetry.space_group_name_H-M   'P 1'
#
loop_
_entity.id
_entity.type
_entity.pdbx_description
1 polymer ?
#
loop_
_entity_poly.entity_id
_entity_poly.type
_entity_poly.pdbx_seq_one_letter_code
_entity_poly.pdbx_strand_id
1 'polypeptide(L)'
;MGLLGLLSLLHSAFFGDQALQELKMTSSVAPYEQLVRQVEALKAENSHLRQELRDNSSHLSKLETETSGMKEVLKHLQGKLEQEAGVLVSLGQTEVLEQLKALQMDIASLYNLKFQPPALGPEPAGRTPEGSPGHGSGPSKDSFGELSRATIRLLEELDRERCFLLNEIEKEEKEKLWYYSQLQGLSKRLDELPHVETFSMQMDLIRQQLEFEAQHIRSLMEERFGTSDEMVQRAQIRASRLEQIDQELLSAQDRVQQTEPQALLAVKSVPVDEDPETEVPTHPEDGVPQPGNSKVEVVFWLLSMLATRDQEDTARTLLAMSSSPESCVAMRRSGCLPLLLQILHGTEAGAGGRDGSPGATGAKDARMRANAALHNIVFSQPDQGLARKEMRVLHVLEQIRAYCETCWDWLQARDGAEGGGASGAPVPIEPQICQATCAVMKLSFDEEYRRAMNELGGLQAVAELLQVDYEMHRMTRDPLNLALRRYAGMTLTNLTFGDVANKAALCARRGCMEAIVAQLASESEELHQGPRRHRFLEAAVGGHRTINPSRELKT
;
A
#
# COMPACT_ATOMS: atom_id res chain seq x y z
N MET A 1 -48.87 22.46 7.10
CA MET A 1 -49.31 21.32 7.93
C MET A 1 -49.24 20.02 7.13
N GLY A 2 -48.05 19.59 6.70
CA GLY A 2 -47.90 18.42 5.83
C GLY A 2 -46.43 18.09 5.57
N LEU A 3 -45.80 17.47 6.57
CA LEU A 3 -44.57 16.64 6.47
C LEU A 3 -44.20 16.11 7.86
N LEU A 4 -44.33 16.95 8.90
CA LEU A 4 -44.21 16.54 10.31
C LEU A 4 -45.29 15.52 10.73
N GLY A 5 -46.53 15.68 10.27
CA GLY A 5 -47.61 14.72 10.56
C GLY A 5 -47.42 13.33 9.93
N LEU A 6 -46.77 13.26 8.76
CA LEU A 6 -46.46 11.99 8.08
C LEU A 6 -45.32 11.23 8.76
N LEU A 7 -44.33 11.95 9.30
CA LEU A 7 -43.23 11.37 10.09
C LEU A 7 -43.72 10.79 11.43
N SER A 8 -44.66 11.46 12.10
CA SER A 8 -45.25 10.95 13.34
C SER A 8 -46.11 9.71 13.12
N LEU A 9 -46.83 9.63 12.00
CA LEU A 9 -47.66 8.46 11.66
C LEU A 9 -46.83 7.23 11.29
N LEU A 10 -45.68 7.40 10.62
CA LEU A 10 -44.77 6.30 10.28
C LEU A 10 -44.05 5.74 11.51
N HIS A 11 -43.73 6.58 12.51
CA HIS A 11 -43.07 6.17 13.74
C HIS A 11 -44.00 5.32 14.64
N SER A 12 -45.30 5.67 14.68
CA SER A 12 -46.30 4.92 15.46
C SER A 12 -46.74 3.61 14.79
N ALA A 13 -46.58 3.46 13.48
CA ALA A 13 -46.97 2.24 12.75
C ALA A 13 -45.93 1.11 12.81
N PHE A 14 -44.66 1.41 13.10
CA PHE A 14 -43.56 0.43 13.06
C PHE A 14 -43.08 -0.08 14.44
N PHE A 15 -43.38 0.63 15.53
CA PHE A 15 -42.84 0.34 16.88
C PHE A 15 -43.91 0.18 17.98
N GLY A 16 -45.12 -0.22 17.61
CA GLY A 16 -46.22 -0.48 18.55
C GLY A 16 -46.14 -1.86 19.23
N ASP A 17 -46.21 -1.85 20.56
CA ASP A 17 -46.48 -2.95 21.51
C ASP A 17 -45.40 -3.96 21.93
N GLN A 18 -44.27 -4.13 21.22
CA GLN A 18 -43.28 -5.14 21.67
C GLN A 18 -42.32 -4.65 22.77
N ALA A 19 -42.03 -3.34 22.82
CA ALA A 19 -41.10 -2.76 23.80
C ALA A 19 -41.68 -2.62 25.21
N LEU A 20 -43.02 -2.56 25.36
CA LEU A 20 -43.66 -2.36 26.66
C LEU A 20 -43.84 -3.67 27.45
N GLN A 21 -43.81 -4.82 26.77
CA GLN A 21 -44.01 -6.13 27.37
C GLN A 21 -42.69 -6.77 27.83
N GLU A 22 -41.57 -6.48 27.16
CA GLU A 22 -40.22 -6.87 27.61
C GLU A 22 -39.76 -6.08 28.85
N LEU A 23 -40.19 -4.82 28.99
CA LEU A 23 -39.93 -4.00 30.18
C LEU A 23 -40.71 -4.46 31.44
N LYS A 24 -41.66 -5.39 31.30
CA LYS A 24 -42.48 -5.90 32.40
C LYS A 24 -41.98 -7.26 32.94
N MET A 25 -41.05 -7.92 32.24
CA MET A 25 -40.54 -9.26 32.60
C MET A 25 -39.15 -9.25 33.25
N THR A 26 -38.55 -8.08 33.48
CA THR A 26 -37.18 -7.96 34.06
C THR A 26 -37.14 -7.22 35.40
N SER A 27 -38.27 -6.99 36.08
CA SER A 27 -38.25 -6.40 37.43
C SER A 27 -38.03 -7.46 38.52
N SER A 28 -36.91 -8.19 38.47
CA SER A 28 -36.33 -8.72 39.71
C SER A 28 -35.50 -7.59 40.31
N VAL A 29 -36.11 -6.86 41.25
CA VAL A 29 -35.40 -5.82 42.01
C VAL A 29 -34.29 -6.53 42.77
N ALA A 30 -33.05 -6.37 42.30
CA ALA A 30 -31.88 -6.78 43.06
C ALA A 30 -31.99 -6.14 44.46
N PRO A 31 -31.81 -6.91 45.54
CA PRO A 31 -31.99 -6.39 46.90
C PRO A 31 -31.11 -5.15 47.07
N TYR A 32 -31.66 -4.10 47.69
CA TYR A 32 -31.02 -2.77 47.81
C TYR A 32 -29.54 -2.84 48.23
N GLU A 33 -29.15 -3.80 49.08
CA GLU A 33 -27.76 -4.04 49.45
C GLU A 33 -26.83 -4.42 48.27
N GLN A 34 -27.31 -5.19 47.30
CA GLN A 34 -26.54 -5.58 46.12
C GLN A 34 -26.29 -4.37 45.20
N LEU A 35 -27.28 -3.48 45.08
CA LEU A 35 -27.12 -2.24 44.32
C LEU A 35 -26.14 -1.28 45.00
N VAL A 36 -26.17 -1.19 46.34
CA VAL A 36 -25.20 -0.39 47.11
C VAL A 36 -23.78 -0.91 46.91
N ARG A 37 -23.56 -2.24 47.01
CA ARG A 37 -22.24 -2.85 46.76
C ARG A 37 -21.77 -2.64 45.32
N GLN A 38 -22.66 -2.67 44.34
CA GLN A 38 -22.31 -2.44 42.94
C GLN A 38 -21.96 -0.97 42.68
N VAL A 39 -22.65 -0.02 43.31
CA VAL A 39 -22.31 1.41 43.24
C VAL A 39 -20.97 1.69 43.93
N GLU A 40 -20.67 1.01 45.05
CA GLU A 40 -19.38 1.11 45.73
C GLU A 40 -18.24 0.55 44.87
N ALA A 41 -18.44 -0.62 44.24
CA ALA A 41 -17.48 -1.20 43.30
C ALA A 41 -17.23 -0.28 42.09
N LEU A 42 -18.29 0.25 41.48
CA LEU A 42 -18.18 1.19 40.36
C LEU A 42 -17.51 2.51 40.76
N LYS A 43 -17.73 3.00 41.99
CA LYS A 43 -17.02 4.18 42.52
C LYS A 43 -15.53 3.90 42.71
N ALA A 44 -15.18 2.72 43.22
CA ALA A 44 -13.79 2.31 43.38
C ALA A 44 -13.10 2.20 42.02
N GLU A 45 -13.74 1.57 41.04
CA GLU A 45 -13.25 1.44 39.66
C GLU A 45 -13.13 2.81 38.98
N ASN A 46 -14.12 3.70 39.13
CA ASN A 46 -14.02 5.05 38.58
C ASN A 46 -12.88 5.86 39.23
N SER A 47 -12.60 5.64 40.51
CA SER A 47 -11.45 6.26 41.18
C SER A 47 -10.12 5.72 40.64
N HIS A 48 -10.05 4.41 40.37
CA HIS A 48 -8.89 3.75 39.78
C HIS A 48 -8.63 4.24 38.35
N LEU A 49 -9.66 4.27 37.51
CA LEU A 49 -9.56 4.79 36.14
C LEU A 49 -9.15 6.27 36.10
N ARG A 50 -9.62 7.09 37.05
CA ARG A 50 -9.17 8.48 37.18
C ARG A 50 -7.73 8.61 37.66
N GLN A 51 -7.21 7.64 38.40
CA GLN A 51 -5.80 7.58 38.77
C GLN A 51 -4.95 7.19 37.56
N GLU A 52 -5.31 6.10 36.87
CA GLU A 52 -4.62 5.66 35.65
C GLU A 52 -4.61 6.72 34.55
N LEU A 53 -5.72 7.45 34.37
CA LEU A 53 -5.78 8.54 33.40
C LEU A 53 -4.84 9.69 33.76
N ARG A 54 -4.69 10.01 35.06
CA ARG A 54 -3.74 11.02 35.53
C ARG A 54 -2.30 10.54 35.35
N ASP A 55 -2.03 9.28 35.64
CA ASP A 55 -0.71 8.69 35.46
C ASP A 55 -0.33 8.69 33.97
N ASN A 56 -1.24 8.24 33.08
CA ASN A 56 -1.07 8.30 31.63
C ASN A 56 -0.87 9.73 31.12
N SER A 57 -1.63 10.71 31.63
CA SER A 57 -1.43 12.12 31.29
C SER A 57 -0.05 12.63 31.70
N SER A 58 0.46 12.19 32.86
CA SER A 58 1.80 12.57 33.33
C SER A 58 2.90 11.93 32.48
N HIS A 59 2.73 10.67 32.08
CA HIS A 59 3.64 9.97 31.17
C HIS A 59 3.68 10.64 29.79
N LEU A 60 2.52 11.03 29.26
CA LEU A 60 2.43 11.71 27.97
C LEU A 60 3.12 13.08 27.99
N SER A 61 2.92 13.85 29.05
CA SER A 61 3.63 15.12 29.24
C SER A 61 5.15 14.92 29.33
N LYS A 62 5.61 13.86 30.01
CA LYS A 62 7.04 13.52 30.06
C LYS A 62 7.60 13.18 28.68
N LEU A 63 6.89 12.37 27.90
CA LEU A 63 7.28 12.04 26.52
C LEU A 63 7.30 13.28 25.61
N GLU A 64 6.35 14.21 25.77
CA GLU A 64 6.37 15.49 25.04
C GLU A 64 7.59 16.35 25.42
N THR A 65 7.97 16.39 26.70
CA THR A 65 9.17 17.10 27.14
C THR A 65 10.46 16.45 26.62
N GLU A 66 10.54 15.12 26.61
CA GLU A 66 11.69 14.40 26.05
C GLU A 66 11.78 14.58 24.53
N THR A 67 10.64 14.56 23.83
CA THR A 67 10.57 14.77 22.37
C THR A 67 10.95 16.19 21.98
N SER A 68 10.51 17.19 22.75
CA SER A 68 10.89 18.59 22.53
C SER A 68 12.37 18.84 22.84
N GLY A 69 12.92 18.24 23.89
CA GLY A 69 14.36 18.26 24.15
C GLY A 69 15.18 17.65 23.01
N MET A 70 14.75 16.49 22.49
CA MET A 70 15.41 15.85 21.34
C MET A 70 15.33 16.71 20.07
N LYS A 71 14.21 17.42 19.85
CA LYS A 71 14.06 18.37 18.75
C LYS A 71 15.05 19.54 18.86
N GLU A 72 15.30 20.04 20.06
CA GLU A 72 16.31 21.09 20.28
C GLU A 72 17.73 20.58 20.02
N VAL A 73 18.04 19.35 20.47
CA VAL A 73 19.33 18.69 20.18
C VAL A 73 19.53 18.50 18.67
N LEU A 74 18.50 18.02 17.95
CA LEU A 74 18.56 17.87 16.49
C LEU A 74 18.76 19.20 15.78
N LYS A 75 18.09 20.27 16.23
CA LYS A 75 18.28 21.62 15.68
C LYS A 75 19.70 22.14 15.93
N HIS A 76 20.27 21.86 17.10
CA HIS A 76 21.65 22.25 17.41
C HIS A 76 22.66 21.47 16.56
N LEU A 77 22.45 20.17 16.37
CA LEU A 77 23.28 19.33 15.49
C LEU A 77 23.19 19.76 14.03
N GLN A 78 21.99 20.10 13.55
CA GLN A 78 21.79 20.65 12.21
C GLN A 78 22.58 21.96 12.04
N GLY A 79 22.51 22.88 12.99
CA GLY A 79 23.27 24.14 12.94
C GLY A 79 24.78 23.93 12.95
N LYS A 80 25.29 22.96 13.72
CA LYS A 80 26.72 22.59 13.71
C LYS A 80 27.14 22.00 12.36
N LEU A 81 26.31 21.14 11.78
CA LEU A 81 26.59 20.51 10.49
C LEU A 81 26.57 21.53 9.35
N GLU A 82 25.65 22.50 9.38
CA GLU A 82 25.61 23.63 8.44
C GLU A 82 26.85 24.53 8.58
N GLN A 83 27.34 24.74 9.82
CA GLN A 83 28.55 25.49 10.08
C GLN A 83 29.80 24.78 9.55
N GLU A 84 29.94 23.47 9.78
CA GLU A 84 31.05 22.66 9.27
C GLU A 84 31.01 22.56 7.73
N ALA A 85 29.82 22.43 7.14
CA ALA A 85 29.65 22.49 5.69
C ALA A 85 30.09 23.85 5.11
N GLY A 86 29.77 24.96 5.79
CA GLY A 86 30.24 26.30 5.39
C GLY A 86 31.76 26.46 5.45
N VAL A 87 32.42 25.83 6.43
CA VAL A 87 33.89 25.80 6.54
C VAL A 87 34.52 24.97 5.41
N LEU A 88 33.96 23.80 5.09
CA LEU A 88 34.42 22.95 3.98
C LEU A 88 34.30 23.64 2.61
N VAL A 89 33.22 24.39 2.39
CA VAL A 89 33.04 25.22 1.19
C VAL A 89 34.08 26.35 1.15
N SER A 90 34.35 27.00 2.28
CA SER A 90 35.35 28.08 2.37
C SER A 90 36.79 27.60 2.16
N LEU A 91 37.08 26.32 2.45
CA LEU A 91 38.35 25.65 2.14
C LEU A 91 38.45 25.10 0.70
N GLY A 92 37.42 25.27 -0.13
CA GLY A 92 37.41 24.79 -1.51
C GLY A 92 37.23 23.26 -1.65
N GLN A 93 36.81 22.56 -0.60
CA GLN A 93 36.60 21.10 -0.58
C GLN A 93 35.16 20.73 -0.99
N THR A 94 34.70 21.23 -2.14
CA THR A 94 33.32 21.00 -2.62
C THR A 94 33.07 19.56 -3.08
N GLU A 95 34.09 18.84 -3.53
CA GLU A 95 34.01 17.43 -3.96
C GLU A 95 33.65 16.49 -2.79
N VAL A 96 34.14 16.76 -1.58
CA VAL A 96 33.82 15.96 -0.38
C VAL A 96 32.35 16.12 0.01
N LEU A 97 31.79 17.33 -0.16
CA LEU A 97 30.37 17.61 0.07
C LEU A 97 29.46 16.93 -0.97
N GLU A 98 29.89 16.81 -2.23
CA GLU A 98 29.17 16.07 -3.27
C GLU A 98 29.18 14.56 -3.01
N GLN A 99 30.32 14.00 -2.58
CA GLN A 99 30.41 12.59 -2.17
C GLN A 99 29.52 12.30 -0.95
N LEU A 100 29.47 13.20 0.03
CA LEU A 100 28.59 13.05 1.20
C LEU A 100 27.10 13.12 0.82
N LYS A 101 26.73 13.99 -0.12
CA LYS A 101 25.36 14.07 -0.66
C LYS A 101 24.96 12.83 -1.45
N ALA A 102 25.88 12.26 -2.23
CA ALA A 102 25.65 10.99 -2.92
C ALA A 102 25.39 9.86 -1.91
N LEU A 103 26.22 9.76 -0.87
CA LEU A 103 26.07 8.76 0.19
C LEU A 103 24.77 8.93 1.00
N GLN A 104 24.34 10.18 1.25
CA GLN A 104 23.08 10.47 1.92
C GLN A 104 21.86 10.08 1.06
N MET A 105 21.97 10.19 -0.26
CA MET A 105 20.94 9.77 -1.22
C MET A 105 20.85 8.24 -1.33
N ASP A 106 21.96 7.53 -1.15
CA ASP A 106 22.02 6.06 -1.06
C ASP A 106 21.42 5.54 0.26
N ILE A 107 21.72 6.19 1.39
CA ILE A 107 21.13 5.84 2.70
C ILE A 107 19.62 6.08 2.71
N ALA A 108 19.13 7.18 2.13
CA ALA A 108 17.69 7.43 1.99
C ALA A 108 16.99 6.38 1.11
N SER A 109 17.71 5.79 0.15
CA SER A 109 17.22 4.70 -0.69
C SER A 109 17.11 3.37 0.07
N LEU A 110 18.00 3.11 1.03
CA LEU A 110 17.96 1.94 1.92
C LEU A 110 16.76 1.96 2.89
N TYR A 111 16.32 3.14 3.36
CA TYR A 111 15.14 3.26 4.22
C TYR A 111 13.80 3.07 3.48
N ASN A 112 13.77 3.19 2.15
CA ASN A 112 12.56 2.97 1.33
C ASN A 112 12.32 1.49 0.99
N LEU A 113 13.20 0.56 1.38
CA LEU A 113 13.06 -0.88 1.10
C LEU A 113 12.31 -1.69 2.19
N LYS A 114 11.82 -1.07 3.27
CA LYS A 114 10.98 -1.77 4.26
C LYS A 114 9.52 -1.37 4.09
N PHE A 115 8.71 -2.35 3.67
CA PHE A 115 7.30 -2.62 4.00
C PHE A 115 6.58 -3.19 2.76
N GLN A 116 6.69 -4.52 2.60
CA GLN A 116 5.78 -5.32 1.78
C GLN A 116 5.24 -6.43 2.71
N PRO A 117 3.92 -6.57 2.93
CA PRO A 117 3.38 -7.64 3.77
C PRO A 117 3.40 -8.98 3.01
N PRO A 118 3.59 -10.13 3.69
CA PRO A 118 3.55 -11.43 3.04
C PRO A 118 2.11 -11.84 2.70
N ALA A 119 1.86 -12.19 1.45
CA ALA A 119 0.59 -12.75 1.01
C ALA A 119 0.42 -14.18 1.53
N LEU A 120 -0.60 -14.39 2.38
CA LEU A 120 -1.08 -15.69 2.83
C LEU A 120 -1.65 -16.47 1.63
N GLY A 121 -1.08 -17.63 1.33
CA GLY A 121 -1.65 -18.60 0.40
C GLY A 121 -2.73 -19.47 1.08
N PRO A 122 -3.66 -20.07 0.31
CA PRO A 122 -4.80 -20.81 0.84
C PRO A 122 -4.40 -22.20 1.37
N GLU A 123 -4.85 -22.52 2.58
CA GLU A 123 -4.92 -23.86 3.16
C GLU A 123 -5.85 -24.77 2.34
N PRO A 124 -5.45 -26.02 2.02
CA PRO A 124 -6.40 -27.08 1.69
C PRO A 124 -6.70 -27.94 2.92
N ALA A 125 -7.97 -27.93 3.32
CA ALA A 125 -8.54 -28.85 4.30
C ALA A 125 -8.57 -30.31 3.79
N GLY A 126 -8.35 -31.25 4.72
CA GLY A 126 -8.98 -32.57 4.69
C GLY A 126 -8.08 -33.75 4.29
N ARG A 127 -7.48 -34.41 5.28
CA ARG A 127 -7.08 -35.83 5.17
C ARG A 127 -8.01 -36.69 6.03
N THR A 128 -8.70 -37.63 5.41
CA THR A 128 -9.11 -38.92 6.00
C THR A 128 -8.83 -40.06 5.02
N PRO A 129 -8.51 -41.28 5.49
CA PRO A 129 -7.89 -42.33 4.67
C PRO A 129 -8.86 -43.45 4.24
N GLU A 130 -8.33 -44.31 3.34
CA GLU A 130 -8.73 -45.69 2.98
C GLU A 130 -9.70 -45.94 1.81
N GLY A 131 -9.33 -46.90 0.93
CA GLY A 131 -10.25 -47.56 0.01
C GLY A 131 -9.73 -48.21 -1.31
N SER A 132 -8.59 -48.93 -1.33
CA SER A 132 -8.16 -50.07 -2.20
C SER A 132 -8.52 -50.15 -3.73
N PRO A 133 -8.18 -51.22 -4.51
CA PRO A 133 -7.28 -51.12 -5.66
C PRO A 133 -7.92 -51.46 -7.02
N GLY A 134 -7.45 -50.84 -8.11
CA GLY A 134 -7.91 -51.14 -9.48
C GLY A 134 -6.76 -51.28 -10.46
N HIS A 135 -6.51 -52.51 -10.90
CA HIS A 135 -5.53 -52.88 -11.93
C HIS A 135 -5.75 -52.16 -13.27
N GLY A 136 -4.65 -51.85 -13.97
CA GLY A 136 -4.65 -51.51 -15.39
C GLY A 136 -3.23 -51.39 -15.92
N SER A 137 -2.75 -52.45 -16.58
CA SER A 137 -1.39 -52.59 -17.12
C SER A 137 -1.20 -51.82 -18.44
N GLY A 138 -0.03 -51.21 -18.62
CA GLY A 138 0.47 -50.73 -19.92
C GLY A 138 1.81 -49.99 -19.75
N PRO A 139 2.88 -50.32 -20.49
CA PRO A 139 4.18 -49.67 -20.33
C PRO A 139 4.12 -48.31 -21.03
N SER A 140 3.76 -47.26 -20.31
CA SER A 140 3.72 -45.92 -20.87
C SER A 140 5.03 -45.18 -20.66
N LYS A 141 5.36 -44.43 -21.69
CA LYS A 141 6.53 -43.59 -21.95
C LYS A 141 6.60 -42.37 -21.01
N ASP A 142 6.07 -42.47 -19.78
CA ASP A 142 5.78 -41.36 -18.85
C ASP A 142 6.87 -41.11 -17.80
N SER A 143 7.77 -42.08 -17.57
CA SER A 143 8.81 -41.94 -16.54
C SER A 143 9.70 -40.71 -16.77
N PHE A 144 9.94 -40.34 -18.04
CA PHE A 144 10.80 -39.20 -18.39
C PHE A 144 10.15 -37.84 -18.10
N GLY A 145 8.86 -37.66 -18.44
CA GLY A 145 8.14 -36.43 -18.18
C GLY A 145 7.76 -36.24 -16.71
N GLU A 146 7.67 -37.33 -15.94
CA GLU A 146 7.46 -37.31 -14.50
C GLU A 146 8.73 -36.91 -13.75
N LEU A 147 9.91 -37.35 -14.21
CA LEU A 147 11.22 -36.89 -13.74
C LEU A 147 11.45 -35.40 -13.99
N SER A 148 11.10 -34.89 -15.18
CA SER A 148 11.20 -33.45 -15.48
C SER A 148 10.26 -32.62 -14.60
N ARG A 149 9.01 -33.05 -14.42
CA ARG A 149 8.05 -32.37 -13.51
C ARG A 149 8.48 -32.44 -12.05
N ALA A 150 9.06 -33.55 -11.60
CA ALA A 150 9.61 -33.67 -10.25
C ALA A 150 10.84 -32.77 -10.04
N THR A 151 11.68 -32.62 -11.06
CA THR A 151 12.87 -31.73 -11.00
C THR A 151 12.47 -30.25 -10.95
N ILE A 152 11.43 -29.85 -11.70
CA ILE A 152 10.88 -28.48 -11.62
C ILE A 152 10.32 -28.18 -10.23
N ARG A 153 9.57 -29.12 -9.63
CA ARG A 153 9.05 -28.96 -8.25
C ARG A 153 10.18 -28.84 -7.22
N LEU A 154 11.24 -29.64 -7.37
CA LEU A 154 12.41 -29.55 -6.50
C LEU A 154 13.10 -28.19 -6.61
N LEU A 155 13.24 -27.64 -7.83
CA LEU A 155 13.80 -26.29 -8.04
C LEU A 155 12.94 -25.22 -7.34
N GLU A 156 11.61 -25.29 -7.46
CA GLU A 156 10.69 -24.37 -6.78
C GLU A 156 10.77 -24.50 -5.24
N GLU A 157 10.94 -25.71 -4.71
CA GLU A 157 11.11 -25.96 -3.28
C GLU A 157 12.42 -25.36 -2.74
N LEU A 158 13.52 -25.56 -3.46
CA LEU A 158 14.83 -25.02 -3.10
C LEU A 158 14.87 -23.49 -3.18
N ASP A 159 14.26 -22.89 -4.21
CA ASP A 159 14.18 -21.43 -4.35
C ASP A 159 13.33 -20.79 -3.22
N ARG A 160 12.21 -21.43 -2.86
CA ARG A 160 11.41 -21.02 -1.71
C ARG A 160 12.19 -21.09 -0.40
N GLU A 161 12.92 -22.18 -0.16
CA GLU A 161 13.73 -22.33 1.05
C GLU A 161 14.86 -21.28 1.11
N ARG A 162 15.53 -21.03 -0.02
CA ARG A 162 16.57 -19.99 -0.16
C ARG A 162 16.03 -18.60 0.20
N CYS A 163 14.90 -18.21 -0.38
CA CYS A 163 14.26 -16.93 -0.10
C CYS A 163 13.84 -16.82 1.37
N PHE A 164 13.30 -17.89 1.95
CA PHE A 164 12.91 -17.93 3.35
C PHE A 164 14.11 -17.71 4.29
N LEU A 165 15.20 -18.45 4.07
CA LEU A 165 16.42 -18.31 4.88
C LEU A 165 17.06 -16.93 4.75
N LEU A 166 17.11 -16.36 3.54
CA LEU A 166 17.63 -15.01 3.33
C LEU A 166 16.79 -13.96 4.05
N ASN A 167 15.45 -14.07 4.01
CA ASN A 167 14.56 -13.14 4.71
C ASN A 167 14.73 -13.20 6.23
N GLU A 168 14.88 -14.40 6.81
CA GLU A 168 15.10 -14.55 8.26
C GLU A 168 16.48 -14.04 8.70
N ILE A 169 17.53 -14.23 7.88
CA ILE A 169 18.85 -13.64 8.12
C ILE A 169 18.75 -12.11 8.09
N GLU A 170 18.14 -11.56 7.06
CA GLU A 170 18.03 -10.11 6.88
C GLU A 170 17.24 -9.47 8.02
N LYS A 171 16.14 -10.11 8.47
CA LYS A 171 15.34 -9.67 9.61
C LYS A 171 16.16 -9.67 10.90
N GLU A 172 16.88 -10.75 11.19
CA GLU A 172 17.73 -10.86 12.36
C GLU A 172 18.88 -9.83 12.34
N GLU A 173 19.51 -9.58 11.18
CA GLU A 173 20.55 -8.55 11.01
C GLU A 173 20.00 -7.14 11.20
N LYS A 174 18.82 -6.84 10.67
CA LYS A 174 18.13 -5.56 10.84
C LYS A 174 17.84 -5.24 12.29
N GLU A 175 17.44 -6.25 13.08
CA GLU A 175 17.20 -6.07 14.51
C GLU A 175 18.54 -5.93 15.28
N LYS A 176 19.55 -6.74 14.98
CA LYS A 176 20.89 -6.63 15.57
C LYS A 176 21.53 -5.26 15.34
N LEU A 177 21.38 -4.70 14.13
CA LEU A 177 21.87 -3.36 13.77
C LEU A 177 21.35 -2.27 14.72
N TRP A 178 20.11 -2.40 15.20
CA TRP A 178 19.56 -1.47 16.18
C TRP A 178 20.34 -1.53 17.51
N TYR A 179 20.58 -2.72 18.05
CA TYR A 179 21.35 -2.92 19.28
C TYR A 179 22.79 -2.44 19.13
N TYR A 180 23.46 -2.78 18.02
CA TYR A 180 24.83 -2.32 17.74
C TYR A 180 24.91 -0.80 17.60
N SER A 181 23.92 -0.16 16.98
CA SER A 181 23.86 1.31 16.88
C SER A 181 23.74 1.97 18.25
N GLN A 182 22.90 1.44 19.15
CA GLN A 182 22.79 1.93 20.52
C GLN A 182 24.09 1.74 21.30
N LEU A 183 24.71 0.56 21.22
CA LEU A 183 25.99 0.26 21.88
C LEU A 183 27.12 1.14 21.36
N GLN A 184 27.18 1.41 20.05
CA GLN A 184 28.15 2.31 19.45
C GLN A 184 27.97 3.75 19.94
N GLY A 185 26.72 4.21 20.08
CA GLY A 185 26.42 5.51 20.66
C GLY A 185 26.90 5.64 22.10
N LEU A 186 26.71 4.61 22.92
CA LEU A 186 27.21 4.58 24.30
C LEU A 186 28.75 4.52 24.35
N SER A 187 29.39 3.71 23.50
CA SER A 187 30.85 3.66 23.40
C SER A 187 31.44 5.03 23.06
N LYS A 188 30.87 5.73 22.07
CA LYS A 188 31.32 7.06 21.67
C LYS A 188 31.20 8.07 22.81
N ARG A 189 30.09 8.05 23.56
CA ARG A 189 29.90 8.90 24.75
C ARG A 189 30.90 8.56 25.87
N LEU A 190 31.30 7.29 25.99
CA LEU A 190 32.31 6.84 26.95
C LEU A 190 33.71 7.34 26.56
N ASP A 191 34.04 7.34 25.26
CA ASP A 191 35.32 7.79 24.71
C ASP A 191 35.46 9.33 24.74
N GLU A 192 34.36 10.05 24.56
CA GLU A 192 34.30 11.52 24.58
C GLU A 192 34.33 12.11 26.00
N LEU A 193 34.34 11.28 27.05
CA LEU A 193 34.49 11.77 28.42
C LEU A 193 35.85 12.48 28.58
N PRO A 194 35.88 13.68 29.18
CA PRO A 194 37.10 14.45 29.30
C PRO A 194 38.14 13.68 30.12
N HIS A 195 39.31 13.46 29.53
CA HIS A 195 40.42 12.78 30.19
C HIS A 195 41.12 13.77 31.12
N VAL A 196 40.59 13.92 32.34
CA VAL A 196 41.19 14.76 33.38
C VAL A 196 42.13 13.90 34.22
N GLU A 197 43.38 14.33 34.39
CA GLU A 197 44.41 13.59 35.16
C GLU A 197 44.07 13.46 36.67
N THR A 198 43.12 14.27 37.18
CA THR A 198 42.62 14.19 38.56
C THR A 198 41.26 13.50 38.65
N PHE A 199 41.16 12.53 39.56
CA PHE A 199 39.94 11.77 39.86
C PHE A 199 38.74 12.70 40.16
N SER A 200 37.62 12.47 39.48
CA SER A 200 36.39 13.24 39.65
C SER A 200 35.21 12.27 39.80
N MET A 201 34.74 12.13 41.04
CA MET A 201 33.62 11.25 41.42
C MET A 201 32.39 11.40 40.51
N GLN A 202 32.08 12.61 40.07
CA GLN A 202 30.97 12.88 39.17
C GLN A 202 31.17 12.24 37.79
N MET A 203 32.41 12.26 37.29
CA MET A 203 32.76 11.66 36.00
C MET A 203 32.75 10.14 36.07
N ASP A 204 33.21 9.56 37.18
CA ASP A 204 33.14 8.12 37.41
C ASP A 204 31.70 7.64 37.53
N LEU A 205 30.81 8.42 38.14
CA LEU A 205 29.38 8.10 38.21
C LEU A 205 28.73 8.13 36.81
N ILE A 206 29.10 9.10 35.96
CA ILE A 206 28.63 9.16 34.56
C ILE A 206 29.18 7.96 33.76
N ARG A 207 30.45 7.61 33.95
CA ARG A 207 31.08 6.44 33.31
C ARG A 207 30.37 5.14 33.71
N GLN A 208 30.15 4.92 35.01
CA GLN A 208 29.44 3.74 35.52
C GLN A 208 28.01 3.65 35.00
N GLN A 209 27.31 4.79 34.89
CA GLN A 209 25.96 4.83 34.32
C GLN A 209 25.95 4.41 32.85
N LEU A 210 26.87 4.93 32.02
CA LEU A 210 26.99 4.54 30.61
C LEU A 210 27.38 3.08 30.44
N GLU A 211 28.27 2.57 31.30
CA GLU A 211 28.66 1.16 31.31
C GLU A 211 27.50 0.24 31.70
N PHE A 212 26.70 0.64 32.69
CA PHE A 212 25.48 -0.08 33.08
C PHE A 212 24.45 -0.12 31.95
N GLU A 213 24.20 1.00 31.28
CA GLU A 213 23.32 1.07 30.11
C GLU A 213 23.83 0.16 28.97
N ALA A 214 25.14 0.15 28.71
CA ALA A 214 25.73 -0.72 27.70
C ALA A 214 25.62 -2.21 28.07
N GLN A 215 25.83 -2.56 29.34
CA GLN A 215 25.63 -3.93 29.84
C GLN A 215 24.16 -4.36 29.75
N HIS A 216 23.23 -3.47 30.07
CA HIS A 216 21.80 -3.73 29.98
C HIS A 216 21.37 -4.00 28.53
N ILE A 217 21.83 -3.20 27.57
CA ILE A 217 21.55 -3.42 26.14
C ILE A 217 22.15 -4.75 25.65
N ARG A 218 23.37 -5.10 26.09
CA ARG A 218 23.98 -6.40 25.78
C ARG A 218 23.16 -7.57 26.33
N SER A 219 22.67 -7.47 27.56
CA SER A 219 21.81 -8.50 28.17
C SER A 219 20.47 -8.65 27.44
N LEU A 220 19.85 -7.55 27.02
CA LEU A 220 18.62 -7.59 26.21
C LEU A 220 18.87 -8.20 24.83
N MET A 221 20.03 -7.93 24.22
CA MET A 221 20.42 -8.54 22.95
C MET A 221 20.61 -10.06 23.11
N GLU A 222 21.23 -10.49 24.21
CA GLU A 222 21.45 -11.90 24.54
C GLU A 222 20.15 -12.66 24.85
N GLU A 223 19.20 -12.04 25.57
CA GLU A 223 17.86 -12.62 25.79
C GLU A 223 17.10 -12.82 24.48
N ARG A 224 17.31 -11.91 23.51
CA ARG A 224 16.61 -11.94 22.22
C ARG A 224 17.23 -12.90 21.21
N PHE A 225 18.55 -12.96 21.11
CA PHE A 225 19.23 -13.70 20.05
C PHE A 225 20.02 -14.91 20.54
N GLY A 226 20.09 -15.13 21.85
CA GLY A 226 21.03 -16.05 22.47
C GLY A 226 22.40 -15.44 22.68
N THR A 227 23.30 -16.24 23.24
CA THR A 227 24.70 -15.87 23.44
C THR A 227 25.37 -15.52 22.10
N SER A 228 26.48 -14.77 22.17
CA SER A 228 27.27 -14.45 20.97
C SER A 228 27.70 -15.70 20.21
N ASP A 229 28.04 -16.79 20.92
CA ASP A 229 28.46 -18.05 20.32
C ASP A 229 27.28 -18.75 19.60
N GLU A 230 26.09 -18.76 20.20
CA GLU A 230 24.87 -19.31 19.59
C GLU A 230 24.46 -18.51 18.33
N MET A 231 24.61 -17.18 18.36
CA MET A 231 24.38 -16.33 17.20
C MET A 231 25.33 -16.65 16.05
N VAL A 232 26.62 -16.83 16.34
CA VAL A 232 27.63 -17.20 15.34
C VAL A 232 27.37 -18.60 14.79
N GLN A 233 27.05 -19.57 15.65
CA GLN A 233 26.69 -20.93 15.24
C GLN A 233 25.45 -20.92 14.34
N ARG A 234 24.40 -20.18 14.71
CA ARG A 234 23.18 -20.05 13.90
C ARG A 234 23.47 -19.44 12.53
N ALA A 235 24.29 -18.39 12.48
CA ALA A 235 24.72 -17.77 11.23
C ALA A 235 25.50 -18.76 10.36
N GLN A 236 26.42 -19.54 10.93
CA GLN A 236 27.20 -20.54 10.21
C GLN A 236 26.35 -21.69 9.67
N ILE A 237 25.37 -22.18 10.45
CA ILE A 237 24.42 -23.22 10.01
C ILE A 237 23.60 -22.71 8.83
N ARG A 238 23.09 -21.48 8.91
CA ARG A 238 22.30 -20.87 7.83
C ARG A 238 23.13 -20.61 6.57
N ALA A 239 24.36 -20.13 6.72
CA ALA A 239 25.29 -19.93 5.59
C ALA A 239 25.61 -21.26 4.89
N SER A 240 25.93 -22.30 5.66
CA SER A 240 26.17 -23.65 5.14
C SER A 240 24.95 -24.21 4.40
N ARG A 241 23.73 -24.00 4.93
CA ARG A 241 22.51 -24.44 4.25
C ARG A 241 22.26 -23.68 2.95
N LEU A 242 22.54 -22.37 2.90
CA LEU A 242 22.44 -21.57 1.68
C LEU A 242 23.42 -22.06 0.60
N GLU A 243 24.68 -22.32 0.96
CA GLU A 243 25.66 -22.91 0.04
C GLU A 243 25.20 -24.28 -0.50
N GLN A 244 24.60 -25.10 0.37
CA GLN A 244 24.05 -26.39 -0.03
C GLN A 244 22.88 -26.22 -1.02
N ILE A 245 21.96 -25.28 -0.76
CA ILE A 245 20.84 -25.00 -1.66
C ILE A 245 21.32 -24.49 -3.01
N ASP A 246 22.32 -23.60 -3.04
CA ASP A 246 22.89 -23.08 -4.29
C ASP A 246 23.53 -24.23 -5.11
N GLN A 247 24.21 -25.18 -4.46
CA GLN A 247 24.77 -26.36 -5.12
C GLN A 247 23.68 -27.31 -5.65
N GLU A 248 22.60 -27.51 -4.87
CA GLU A 248 21.46 -28.34 -5.26
C GLU A 248 20.70 -27.73 -6.45
N LEU A 249 20.49 -26.40 -6.45
CA LEU A 249 19.90 -25.64 -7.56
C LEU A 249 20.72 -25.79 -8.85
N LEU A 250 22.05 -25.61 -8.78
CA LEU A 250 22.93 -25.81 -9.94
C LEU A 250 22.84 -27.24 -10.49
N SER A 251 22.88 -28.23 -9.60
CA SER A 251 22.81 -29.65 -9.99
C SER A 251 21.46 -30.05 -10.59
N ALA A 252 20.36 -29.48 -10.10
CA ALA A 252 19.02 -29.71 -10.61
C ALA A 252 18.80 -28.99 -11.95
N GLN A 253 19.40 -27.81 -12.15
CA GLN A 253 19.34 -27.07 -13.40
C GLN A 253 20.13 -27.76 -14.52
N ASP A 254 21.29 -28.35 -14.22
CA ASP A 254 22.06 -29.18 -15.17
C ASP A 254 21.27 -30.41 -15.63
N ARG A 255 20.49 -31.02 -14.73
CA ARG A 255 19.61 -32.16 -15.05
C ARG A 255 18.49 -31.78 -16.01
N VAL A 256 17.94 -30.57 -15.89
CA VAL A 256 16.92 -30.05 -16.82
C VAL A 256 17.53 -29.79 -18.20
N GLN A 257 18.72 -29.17 -18.26
CA GLN A 257 19.39 -28.84 -19.52
C GLN A 257 19.86 -30.08 -20.32
N GLN A 258 20.28 -31.16 -19.65
CA GLN A 258 20.66 -32.40 -20.35
C GLN A 258 19.47 -33.21 -20.89
N THR A 259 18.24 -32.88 -20.47
CA THR A 259 17.02 -33.64 -20.79
C THR A 259 16.34 -33.12 -22.09
N GLU A 260 16.64 -31.91 -22.56
CA GLU A 260 15.98 -31.27 -23.71
C GLU A 260 16.54 -31.52 -25.14
N PRO A 261 17.76 -32.04 -25.42
CA PRO A 261 18.27 -32.03 -26.79
C PRO A 261 17.87 -33.25 -27.67
N GLN A 262 16.87 -34.06 -27.32
CA GLN A 262 16.50 -35.25 -28.12
C GLN A 262 15.09 -35.26 -28.75
N ALA A 263 14.30 -34.19 -28.64
CA ALA A 263 12.96 -34.14 -29.22
C ALA A 263 12.88 -33.53 -30.65
N LEU A 264 13.96 -32.95 -31.19
CA LEU A 264 13.92 -32.22 -32.47
C LEU A 264 14.47 -32.98 -33.70
N LEU A 265 14.93 -34.23 -33.57
CA LEU A 265 15.63 -34.95 -34.66
C LEU A 265 14.86 -36.12 -35.28
N ALA A 266 13.56 -36.30 -35.00
CA ALA A 266 12.79 -37.43 -35.50
C ALA A 266 11.58 -37.01 -36.35
N VAL A 267 11.81 -36.29 -37.46
CA VAL A 267 10.90 -36.33 -38.62
C VAL A 267 11.74 -36.56 -39.87
N LYS A 268 11.70 -37.80 -40.38
CA LYS A 268 12.21 -38.17 -41.70
C LYS A 268 11.10 -38.85 -42.49
N SER A 269 10.73 -38.26 -43.63
CA SER A 269 10.33 -38.94 -44.88
C SER A 269 10.15 -37.84 -45.96
N VAL A 270 11.10 -37.62 -46.88
CA VAL A 270 11.45 -38.31 -48.16
C VAL A 270 10.86 -37.54 -49.38
N PRO A 271 11.60 -37.39 -50.50
CA PRO A 271 11.51 -36.27 -51.47
C PRO A 271 10.91 -36.67 -52.84
N VAL A 272 10.35 -35.73 -53.63
CA VAL A 272 10.12 -35.90 -55.08
C VAL A 272 10.06 -34.53 -55.83
N ASP A 273 10.98 -34.41 -56.79
CA ASP A 273 11.06 -33.70 -58.10
C ASP A 273 10.94 -32.18 -58.33
N GLU A 274 11.93 -31.71 -59.11
CA GLU A 274 12.06 -30.45 -59.87
C GLU A 274 11.23 -30.50 -61.17
N ASP A 275 10.66 -29.36 -61.63
CA ASP A 275 11.09 -28.53 -62.79
C ASP A 275 10.02 -27.43 -63.14
N PRO A 276 10.20 -26.48 -64.10
CA PRO A 276 9.97 -25.03 -63.91
C PRO A 276 8.94 -24.43 -64.91
N GLU A 277 9.02 -23.10 -65.16
CA GLU A 277 8.40 -22.29 -66.27
C GLU A 277 7.16 -21.41 -65.93
N THR A 278 7.36 -20.08 -65.78
CA THR A 278 6.98 -18.92 -66.67
C THR A 278 5.57 -18.36 -66.32
N GLU A 279 5.21 -17.07 -66.20
CA GLU A 279 5.54 -15.82 -66.92
C GLU A 279 5.24 -14.57 -66.05
N VAL A 280 5.88 -13.45 -66.41
CA VAL A 280 5.62 -12.07 -65.96
C VAL A 280 4.80 -11.33 -67.04
N PRO A 281 3.94 -10.35 -66.69
CA PRO A 281 4.11 -8.98 -67.23
C PRO A 281 3.82 -7.88 -66.16
N THR A 282 4.75 -7.01 -65.75
CA THR A 282 5.06 -5.61 -66.24
C THR A 282 3.81 -4.79 -66.67
N HIS A 283 3.52 -3.52 -66.33
CA HIS A 283 4.10 -2.31 -65.67
C HIS A 283 2.93 -1.24 -65.60
N PRO A 284 3.03 0.09 -65.28
CA PRO A 284 3.85 0.94 -64.38
C PRO A 284 3.04 1.95 -63.48
N GLU A 285 3.73 2.55 -62.49
CA GLU A 285 3.59 3.92 -61.87
C GLU A 285 2.22 4.37 -61.28
N ASP A 286 2.11 4.96 -60.08
CA ASP A 286 2.92 6.04 -59.51
C ASP A 286 2.55 6.27 -58.01
N GLY A 287 3.48 6.75 -57.18
CA GLY A 287 3.17 7.42 -55.90
C GLY A 287 3.22 6.60 -54.61
N VAL A 288 4.42 6.37 -54.07
CA VAL A 288 4.63 6.06 -52.64
C VAL A 288 4.31 7.30 -51.79
N PRO A 289 3.64 7.11 -50.64
CA PRO A 289 4.23 7.54 -49.38
C PRO A 289 4.48 6.32 -48.47
N GLN A 290 5.58 6.43 -47.73
CA GLN A 290 6.24 5.40 -46.92
C GLN A 290 5.31 4.60 -45.98
N PRO A 291 5.68 3.33 -45.68
CA PRO A 291 5.03 2.53 -44.65
C PRO A 291 5.49 2.98 -43.25
N GLY A 292 4.85 4.04 -42.75
CA GLY A 292 5.22 4.68 -41.49
C GLY A 292 4.23 4.53 -40.33
N ASN A 293 3.20 3.68 -40.42
CA ASN A 293 2.14 3.63 -39.38
C ASN A 293 1.59 2.24 -39.00
N SER A 294 2.16 1.15 -39.52
CA SER A 294 1.65 -0.21 -39.27
C SER A 294 1.67 -0.62 -37.78
N LYS A 295 2.57 -0.06 -36.96
CA LYS A 295 2.61 -0.34 -35.50
C LYS A 295 1.49 0.33 -34.73
N VAL A 296 1.10 1.57 -35.09
CA VAL A 296 0.08 2.34 -34.36
C VAL A 296 -1.31 1.76 -34.61
N GLU A 297 -1.59 1.33 -35.84
CA GLU A 297 -2.85 0.66 -36.19
C GLU A 297 -2.98 -0.71 -35.52
N VAL A 298 -1.90 -1.49 -35.42
CA VAL A 298 -1.92 -2.78 -34.71
C VAL A 298 -2.19 -2.59 -33.22
N VAL A 299 -1.64 -1.55 -32.59
CA VAL A 299 -1.97 -1.27 -31.17
C VAL A 299 -3.40 -0.75 -31.02
N PHE A 300 -3.87 0.15 -31.89
CA PHE A 300 -5.25 0.62 -31.82
C PHE A 300 -6.26 -0.52 -32.05
N TRP A 301 -5.91 -1.47 -32.93
CA TRP A 301 -6.67 -2.70 -33.15
C TRP A 301 -6.62 -3.67 -31.96
N LEU A 302 -5.45 -3.87 -31.34
CA LEU A 302 -5.31 -4.67 -30.11
C LEU A 302 -6.08 -4.06 -28.93
N LEU A 303 -6.03 -2.73 -28.76
CA LEU A 303 -6.78 -2.00 -27.73
C LEU A 303 -8.30 -2.05 -28.00
N SER A 304 -8.71 -1.94 -29.26
CA SER A 304 -10.12 -2.06 -29.67
C SER A 304 -10.65 -3.49 -29.51
N MET A 305 -9.80 -4.51 -29.72
CA MET A 305 -10.15 -5.92 -29.49
C MET A 305 -10.20 -6.26 -27.99
N LEU A 306 -9.28 -5.71 -27.19
CA LEU A 306 -9.27 -5.87 -25.72
C LEU A 306 -10.48 -5.19 -25.06
N ALA A 307 -10.97 -4.07 -25.59
CA ALA A 307 -12.18 -3.40 -25.10
C ALA A 307 -13.47 -4.23 -25.29
N THR A 308 -13.44 -5.29 -26.12
CA THR A 308 -14.58 -6.21 -26.35
C THR A 308 -14.51 -7.51 -25.55
N ARG A 309 -13.48 -7.69 -24.73
CA ARG A 309 -13.27 -8.89 -23.90
C ARG A 309 -13.70 -8.67 -22.44
N ASP A 310 -13.86 -9.77 -21.72
CA ASP A 310 -14.03 -9.74 -20.26
C ASP A 310 -12.88 -8.96 -19.60
N GLN A 311 -13.20 -8.18 -18.55
CA GLN A 311 -12.20 -7.35 -17.85
C GLN A 311 -11.06 -8.19 -17.29
N GLU A 312 -11.36 -9.42 -16.86
CA GLU A 312 -10.36 -10.33 -16.31
C GLU A 312 -9.34 -10.80 -17.36
N ASP A 313 -9.80 -11.21 -18.55
CA ASP A 313 -8.94 -11.62 -19.66
C ASP A 313 -8.06 -10.47 -20.16
N THR A 314 -8.64 -9.26 -20.18
CA THR A 314 -7.94 -8.03 -20.53
C THR A 314 -6.83 -7.72 -19.52
N ALA A 315 -7.14 -7.76 -18.23
CA ALA A 315 -6.16 -7.54 -17.16
C ALA A 315 -5.05 -8.60 -17.16
N ARG A 316 -5.39 -9.88 -17.39
CA ARG A 316 -4.43 -10.99 -17.49
C ARG A 316 -3.47 -10.79 -18.66
N THR A 317 -3.98 -10.35 -19.81
CA THR A 317 -3.15 -10.06 -21.00
C THR A 317 -2.23 -8.86 -20.77
N LEU A 318 -2.75 -7.76 -20.20
CA LEU A 318 -1.95 -6.58 -19.88
C LEU A 318 -0.84 -6.90 -18.88
N LEU A 319 -1.12 -7.71 -17.85
CA LEU A 319 -0.10 -8.15 -16.90
C LEU A 319 0.99 -9.00 -17.58
N ALA A 320 0.61 -9.96 -18.42
CA ALA A 320 1.58 -10.78 -19.15
C ALA A 320 2.48 -9.94 -20.07
N MET A 321 1.92 -8.92 -20.73
CA MET A 321 2.70 -7.98 -21.56
C MET A 321 3.63 -7.10 -20.71
N SER A 322 3.29 -6.82 -19.45
CA SER A 322 4.12 -6.03 -18.54
C SER A 322 5.30 -6.78 -17.93
N SER A 323 5.59 -8.01 -18.38
CA SER A 323 6.64 -8.87 -17.83
C SER A 323 8.07 -8.42 -18.16
N SER A 324 8.26 -7.62 -19.22
CA SER A 324 9.58 -7.09 -19.59
C SER A 324 9.63 -5.55 -19.55
N PRO A 325 10.77 -4.94 -19.16
CA PRO A 325 10.92 -3.49 -19.11
C PRO A 325 10.67 -2.79 -20.46
N GLU A 326 11.13 -3.40 -21.55
CA GLU A 326 10.94 -2.87 -22.91
C GLU A 326 9.46 -2.87 -23.30
N SER A 327 8.74 -3.92 -22.91
CA SER A 327 7.30 -4.04 -23.14
C SER A 327 6.53 -3.03 -22.30
N CYS A 328 6.93 -2.81 -21.04
CA CYS A 328 6.36 -1.77 -20.18
C CYS A 328 6.50 -0.36 -20.78
N VAL A 329 7.68 -0.02 -21.32
CA VAL A 329 7.88 1.27 -22.00
C VAL A 329 7.01 1.37 -23.26
N ALA A 330 6.88 0.28 -24.03
CA ALA A 330 6.00 0.25 -25.19
C ALA A 330 4.53 0.42 -24.81
N MET A 331 4.06 -0.26 -23.74
CA MET A 331 2.70 -0.16 -23.20
C MET A 331 2.36 1.25 -22.72
N ARG A 332 3.32 1.94 -22.09
CA ARG A 332 3.14 3.34 -21.69
C ARG A 332 2.96 4.25 -22.91
N ARG A 333 3.80 4.08 -23.94
CA ARG A 333 3.72 4.86 -25.19
C ARG A 333 2.47 4.58 -26.01
N SER A 334 1.92 3.37 -25.90
CA SER A 334 0.73 2.97 -26.65
C SER A 334 -0.59 3.36 -25.98
N GLY A 335 -0.56 3.94 -24.78
CA GLY A 335 -1.77 4.35 -24.08
C GLY A 335 -2.48 3.22 -23.34
N CYS A 336 -1.75 2.21 -22.85
CA CYS A 336 -2.35 1.16 -22.00
C CYS A 336 -2.75 1.66 -20.59
N LEU A 337 -2.18 2.78 -20.12
CA LEU A 337 -2.45 3.36 -18.79
C LEU A 337 -3.94 3.68 -18.57
N PRO A 338 -4.64 4.44 -19.44
CA PRO A 338 -6.09 4.66 -19.32
C PRO A 338 -6.92 3.37 -19.21
N LEU A 339 -6.54 2.32 -19.94
CA LEU A 339 -7.25 1.03 -19.91
C LEU A 339 -7.08 0.33 -18.54
N LEU A 340 -5.87 0.36 -17.99
CA LEU A 340 -5.61 -0.15 -16.63
C LEU A 340 -6.40 0.65 -15.58
N LEU A 341 -6.44 1.98 -15.70
CA LEU A 341 -7.22 2.82 -14.79
C LEU A 341 -8.73 2.58 -14.92
N GLN A 342 -9.22 2.27 -16.12
CA GLN A 342 -10.62 1.93 -16.33
C GLN A 342 -10.98 0.60 -15.63
N ILE A 343 -10.09 -0.39 -15.66
CA ILE A 343 -10.26 -1.65 -14.92
C ILE A 343 -10.22 -1.40 -13.40
N LEU A 344 -9.29 -0.55 -12.93
CA LEU A 344 -9.12 -0.25 -11.51
C LEU A 344 -10.31 0.51 -10.91
N HIS A 345 -10.80 1.55 -11.59
CA HIS A 345 -11.72 2.52 -11.00
C HIS A 345 -13.14 2.48 -11.57
N GLY A 346 -13.37 1.76 -12.67
CA GLY A 346 -14.69 1.60 -13.29
C GLY A 346 -15.33 2.94 -13.71
N THR A 347 -15.40 3.24 -14.99
CA THR A 347 -16.24 4.35 -15.44
C THR A 347 -17.70 3.92 -15.38
N GLU A 348 -18.51 4.50 -14.48
CA GLU A 348 -19.97 4.47 -14.54
C GLU A 348 -20.47 5.28 -15.75
N ALA A 349 -20.10 4.86 -16.95
CA ALA A 349 -20.51 5.45 -18.21
C ALA A 349 -21.23 4.38 -19.01
N GLY A 350 -22.48 4.11 -18.64
CA GLY A 350 -23.34 3.17 -19.35
C GLY A 350 -24.66 2.97 -18.62
N ALA A 351 -25.65 3.81 -18.93
CA ALA A 351 -27.03 3.59 -18.54
C ALA A 351 -27.49 2.18 -18.98
N GLY A 352 -28.04 1.40 -18.05
CA GLY A 352 -28.87 0.23 -18.38
C GLY A 352 -28.27 -1.16 -18.17
N GLY A 353 -27.55 -1.41 -17.08
CA GLY A 353 -27.14 -2.76 -16.71
C GLY A 353 -27.07 -2.93 -15.19
N ARG A 354 -28.16 -3.40 -14.59
CA ARG A 354 -28.31 -3.62 -13.16
C ARG A 354 -27.65 -4.94 -12.73
N ASP A 355 -26.45 -5.24 -13.23
CA ASP A 355 -25.81 -6.56 -13.11
C ASP A 355 -24.28 -6.57 -12.99
N GLY A 356 -23.64 -5.41 -12.77
CA GLY A 356 -22.21 -5.34 -12.46
C GLY A 356 -21.98 -5.15 -10.97
N SER A 357 -22.24 -6.16 -10.14
CA SER A 357 -21.88 -6.07 -8.72
C SER A 357 -20.35 -5.91 -8.59
N PRO A 358 -19.83 -4.85 -7.94
CA PRO A 358 -18.39 -4.60 -7.80
C PRO A 358 -17.61 -5.70 -7.05
N GLY A 359 -18.30 -6.71 -6.50
CA GLY A 359 -17.74 -7.88 -5.83
C GLY A 359 -17.87 -9.22 -6.55
N ALA A 360 -18.07 -9.26 -7.87
CA ALA A 360 -17.78 -10.49 -8.61
C ALA A 360 -16.28 -10.83 -8.41
N THR A 361 -15.96 -12.07 -8.00
CA THR A 361 -14.58 -12.51 -7.71
C THR A 361 -13.61 -12.21 -8.87
N GLY A 362 -14.06 -12.36 -10.12
CA GLY A 362 -13.29 -12.02 -11.31
C GLY A 362 -12.94 -10.52 -11.46
N ALA A 363 -13.79 -9.62 -10.96
CA ALA A 363 -13.53 -8.17 -11.00
C ALA A 363 -12.41 -7.77 -10.02
N LYS A 364 -12.36 -8.40 -8.84
CA LYS A 364 -11.30 -8.17 -7.85
C LYS A 364 -9.94 -8.67 -8.37
N ASP A 365 -9.92 -9.85 -8.96
CA ASP A 365 -8.71 -10.40 -9.58
C ASP A 365 -8.25 -9.57 -10.79
N ALA A 366 -9.19 -9.04 -11.59
CA ALA A 366 -8.88 -8.11 -12.66
C ALA A 366 -8.22 -6.82 -12.15
N ARG A 367 -8.76 -6.22 -11.06
CA ARG A 367 -8.18 -5.03 -10.41
C ARG A 367 -6.79 -5.30 -9.86
N MET A 368 -6.57 -6.44 -9.19
CA MET A 368 -5.26 -6.84 -8.67
C MET A 368 -4.23 -6.97 -9.79
N ARG A 369 -4.58 -7.64 -10.90
CA ARG A 369 -3.70 -7.78 -12.07
C ARG A 369 -3.43 -6.44 -12.75
N ALA A 370 -4.44 -5.57 -12.85
CA ALA A 370 -4.27 -4.23 -13.40
C ALA A 370 -3.34 -3.37 -12.53
N ASN A 371 -3.44 -3.47 -11.21
CA ASN A 371 -2.55 -2.76 -10.28
C ASN A 371 -1.11 -3.25 -10.41
N ALA A 372 -0.90 -4.57 -10.51
CA ALA A 372 0.44 -5.15 -10.74
C ALA A 372 1.04 -4.73 -12.10
N ALA A 373 0.24 -4.72 -13.16
CA ALA A 373 0.69 -4.24 -14.48
C ALA A 373 1.05 -2.74 -14.44
N LEU A 374 0.27 -1.93 -13.73
CA LEU A 374 0.56 -0.51 -13.52
C LEU A 374 1.88 -0.32 -12.78
N HIS A 375 2.13 -1.11 -11.72
CA HIS A 375 3.39 -1.11 -11.00
C HIS A 375 4.59 -1.44 -11.90
N ASN A 376 4.50 -2.48 -12.71
CA ASN A 376 5.57 -2.85 -13.65
C ASN A 376 5.88 -1.72 -14.65
N ILE A 377 4.83 -1.06 -15.15
CA ILE A 377 4.96 0.06 -16.09
C ILE A 377 5.68 1.24 -15.43
N VAL A 378 5.27 1.63 -14.22
CA VAL A 378 5.87 2.74 -13.48
C VAL A 378 7.32 2.41 -13.08
N PHE A 379 7.57 1.19 -12.62
CA PHE A 379 8.91 0.74 -12.26
C PHE A 379 9.88 0.76 -13.45
N SER A 380 9.39 0.45 -14.65
CA SER A 380 10.18 0.46 -15.88
C SER A 380 10.35 1.85 -16.52
N GLN A 381 10.07 2.93 -15.77
CA GLN A 381 10.24 4.31 -16.24
C GLN A 381 11.74 4.62 -16.52
N PRO A 382 12.14 4.95 -17.77
CA PRO A 382 13.54 5.24 -18.09
C PRO A 382 14.09 6.51 -17.42
N ASP A 383 13.25 7.51 -17.18
CA ASP A 383 13.65 8.71 -16.45
C ASP A 383 13.66 8.42 -14.95
N GLN A 384 14.85 8.27 -14.36
CA GLN A 384 15.02 7.95 -12.93
C GLN A 384 14.47 9.03 -11.97
N GLY A 385 14.40 10.29 -12.40
CA GLY A 385 13.83 11.37 -11.59
C GLY A 385 12.32 11.27 -11.55
N LEU A 386 11.70 11.07 -12.71
CA LEU A 386 10.27 10.85 -12.84
C LEU A 386 9.84 9.53 -12.20
N ALA A 387 10.61 8.45 -12.39
CA ALA A 387 10.37 7.13 -11.81
C ALA A 387 10.25 7.19 -10.29
N ARG A 388 11.18 7.89 -9.62
CA ARG A 388 11.14 8.05 -8.16
C ARG A 388 9.88 8.79 -7.68
N LYS A 389 9.43 9.80 -8.42
CA LYS A 389 8.21 10.57 -8.09
C LYS A 389 6.96 9.75 -8.33
N GLU A 390 6.85 9.11 -9.49
CA GLU A 390 5.72 8.25 -9.86
C GLU A 390 5.62 7.04 -8.93
N MET A 391 6.72 6.36 -8.61
CA MET A 391 6.73 5.24 -7.66
C MET A 391 6.28 5.67 -6.26
N ARG A 392 6.72 6.83 -5.80
CA ARG A 392 6.27 7.37 -4.51
C ARG A 392 4.77 7.65 -4.50
N VAL A 393 4.23 8.20 -5.57
CA VAL A 393 2.77 8.41 -5.71
C VAL A 393 2.05 7.07 -5.78
N LEU A 394 2.51 6.16 -6.64
CA LEU A 394 1.90 4.86 -6.85
C LEU A 394 1.80 4.08 -5.53
N HIS A 395 2.89 3.98 -4.78
CA HIS A 395 2.92 3.26 -3.51
C HIS A 395 1.84 3.74 -2.53
N VAL A 396 1.65 5.06 -2.42
CA VAL A 396 0.62 5.61 -1.53
C VAL A 396 -0.80 5.37 -2.09
N LEU A 397 -0.97 5.44 -3.41
CA LEU A 397 -2.25 5.12 -4.05
C LEU A 397 -2.60 3.63 -3.91
N GLU A 398 -1.62 2.72 -3.94
CA GLU A 398 -1.83 1.29 -3.70
C GLU A 398 -2.35 1.02 -2.29
N GLN A 399 -1.79 1.69 -1.28
CA GLN A 399 -2.31 1.62 0.10
C GLN A 399 -3.76 2.11 0.18
N ILE A 400 -4.07 3.23 -0.49
CA ILE A 400 -5.44 3.78 -0.52
C ILE A 400 -6.40 2.81 -1.21
N ARG A 401 -6.03 2.25 -2.36
CA ARG A 401 -6.85 1.28 -3.10
C ARG A 401 -7.10 0.01 -2.30
N ALA A 402 -6.06 -0.56 -1.70
CA ALA A 402 -6.18 -1.77 -0.89
C ALA A 402 -7.11 -1.57 0.32
N TYR A 403 -7.03 -0.39 0.96
CA TYR A 403 -7.97 -0.01 2.02
C TYR A 403 -9.40 0.10 1.49
N CYS A 404 -9.61 0.78 0.35
CA CYS A 404 -10.93 0.91 -0.26
C CYS A 404 -11.54 -0.45 -0.60
N GLU A 405 -10.77 -1.39 -1.17
CA GLU A 405 -11.23 -2.76 -1.45
C GLU A 405 -11.69 -3.47 -0.17
N THR A 406 -10.91 -3.37 0.91
CA THR A 406 -11.26 -3.97 2.21
C THR A 406 -12.55 -3.38 2.78
N CYS A 407 -12.74 -2.07 2.63
CA CYS A 407 -13.95 -1.38 3.04
C CYS A 407 -15.18 -1.80 2.21
N TRP A 408 -15.03 -1.95 0.89
CA TRP A 408 -16.08 -2.42 0.01
C TRP A 408 -16.44 -3.89 0.25
N ASP A 409 -15.47 -4.75 0.53
CA ASP A 409 -15.71 -6.14 0.93
C ASP A 409 -16.56 -6.19 2.21
N TRP A 410 -16.28 -5.34 3.19
CA TRP A 410 -17.07 -5.24 4.42
C TRP A 410 -18.49 -4.73 4.16
N LEU A 411 -18.67 -3.68 3.34
CA LEU A 411 -19.99 -3.16 2.99
C LEU A 411 -20.84 -4.22 2.28
N GLN A 412 -20.25 -4.96 1.35
CA GLN A 412 -20.93 -6.04 0.62
C GLN A 412 -21.29 -7.22 1.53
N ALA A 413 -20.39 -7.61 2.44
CA ALA A 413 -20.67 -8.66 3.43
C ALA A 413 -21.83 -8.26 4.37
N ARG A 414 -21.94 -6.97 4.71
CA ARG A 414 -23.06 -6.45 5.50
C ARG A 414 -24.38 -6.48 4.73
N ASP A 415 -24.38 -6.03 3.48
CA ASP A 415 -25.60 -5.91 2.68
C ASP A 415 -26.11 -7.28 2.18
N GLY A 416 -25.23 -8.30 2.07
CA GLY A 416 -25.60 -9.68 1.76
C GLY A 416 -26.13 -10.49 2.96
N ALA A 417 -26.01 -9.97 4.18
CA ALA A 417 -26.44 -10.63 5.41
C ALA A 417 -27.88 -10.24 5.81
N GLU A 418 -28.85 -10.37 4.90
CA GLU A 418 -30.30 -10.17 5.17
C GLU A 418 -30.92 -11.23 6.13
N GLY A 419 -30.12 -11.82 7.02
CA GLY A 419 -30.51 -12.91 7.91
C GLY A 419 -29.72 -12.99 9.21
N GLY A 420 -29.61 -11.88 9.95
CA GLY A 420 -29.46 -11.91 11.42
C GLY A 420 -28.18 -12.49 12.04
N GLY A 421 -27.09 -12.68 11.29
CA GLY A 421 -25.85 -13.25 11.82
C GLY A 421 -24.62 -12.38 11.56
N ALA A 422 -24.09 -11.75 12.61
CA ALA A 422 -22.81 -11.05 12.69
C ALA A 422 -22.70 -9.65 12.02
N SER A 423 -23.48 -8.68 12.52
CA SER A 423 -23.16 -7.25 12.35
C SER A 423 -21.97 -6.86 13.25
N GLY A 424 -20.75 -7.08 12.78
CA GLY A 424 -19.56 -6.44 13.37
C GLY A 424 -19.62 -4.92 13.19
N ALA A 425 -19.04 -4.16 14.14
CA ALA A 425 -18.83 -2.72 13.97
C ALA A 425 -18.01 -2.44 12.68
N PRO A 426 -18.15 -1.26 12.04
CA PRO A 426 -17.33 -0.89 10.90
C PRO A 426 -15.84 -1.04 11.24
N VAL A 427 -15.05 -1.51 10.27
CA VAL A 427 -13.61 -1.68 10.43
C VAL A 427 -13.01 -0.35 10.90
N PRO A 428 -12.37 -0.29 12.07
CA PRO A 428 -11.80 0.95 12.58
C PRO A 428 -10.72 1.46 11.61
N ILE A 429 -10.65 2.78 11.44
CA ILE A 429 -9.62 3.40 10.61
C ILE A 429 -8.25 3.11 11.20
N GLU A 430 -7.39 2.47 10.41
CA GLU A 430 -5.99 2.29 10.76
C GLU A 430 -5.23 3.62 10.65
N PRO A 431 -4.32 3.94 11.59
CA PRO A 431 -3.49 5.15 11.48
C PRO A 431 -2.70 5.24 10.16
N GLN A 432 -2.39 4.09 9.55
CA GLN A 432 -1.64 3.98 8.30
C GLN A 432 -2.37 4.63 7.12
N ILE A 433 -3.69 4.40 6.96
CA ILE A 433 -4.45 5.01 5.85
C ILE A 433 -4.56 6.54 6.00
N CYS A 434 -4.67 7.03 7.24
CA CYS A 434 -4.61 8.47 7.52
C CYS A 434 -3.24 9.06 7.14
N GLN A 435 -2.13 8.35 7.41
CA GLN A 435 -0.79 8.77 7.02
C GLN A 435 -0.60 8.77 5.50
N ALA A 436 -1.06 7.73 4.80
CA ALA A 436 -1.06 7.65 3.34
C ALA A 436 -1.85 8.82 2.72
N THR A 437 -3.06 9.07 3.20
CA THR A 437 -3.90 10.18 2.69
C THR A 437 -3.26 11.54 2.98
N CYS A 438 -2.62 11.71 4.14
CA CYS A 438 -1.83 12.90 4.46
C CYS A 438 -0.61 13.07 3.53
N ALA A 439 0.07 11.98 3.18
CA ALA A 439 1.20 11.99 2.26
C ALA A 439 0.78 12.42 0.86
N VAL A 440 -0.28 11.84 0.30
CA VAL A 440 -0.84 12.25 -1.00
C VAL A 440 -1.30 13.71 -0.98
N MET A 441 -1.94 14.16 0.11
CA MET A 441 -2.29 15.57 0.28
C MET A 441 -1.05 16.48 0.23
N LYS A 442 0.02 16.15 0.96
CA LYS A 442 1.26 16.95 0.96
C LYS A 442 1.95 16.96 -0.40
N LEU A 443 1.98 15.82 -1.08
CA LEU A 443 2.56 15.71 -2.42
C LEU A 443 1.77 16.52 -3.46
N SER A 444 0.45 16.64 -3.31
CA SER A 444 -0.42 17.35 -4.26
C SER A 444 -0.19 18.87 -4.33
N PHE A 445 0.63 19.45 -3.45
CA PHE A 445 1.04 20.85 -3.56
C PHE A 445 2.04 21.10 -4.69
N ASP A 446 2.81 20.09 -5.06
CA ASP A 446 3.80 20.14 -6.13
C ASP A 446 3.19 19.71 -7.47
N GLU A 447 3.47 20.46 -8.53
CA GLU A 447 2.86 20.25 -9.85
C GLU A 447 3.28 18.92 -10.49
N GLU A 448 4.52 18.48 -10.32
CA GLU A 448 4.99 17.24 -10.92
C GLU A 448 4.37 16.02 -10.24
N TYR A 449 4.19 16.08 -8.91
CA TYR A 449 3.46 15.06 -8.19
C TYR A 449 1.97 15.07 -8.55
N ARG A 450 1.34 16.23 -8.80
CA ARG A 450 -0.03 16.28 -9.34
C ARG A 450 -0.13 15.62 -10.72
N ARG A 451 0.84 15.85 -11.61
CA ARG A 451 0.90 15.21 -12.93
C ARG A 451 0.97 13.68 -12.78
N ALA A 452 1.87 13.18 -11.93
CA ALA A 452 1.96 11.75 -11.61
C ALA A 452 0.65 11.20 -11.01
N MET A 453 -0.01 11.94 -10.09
CA MET A 453 -1.30 11.53 -9.55
C MET A 453 -2.37 11.43 -10.63
N ASN A 454 -2.43 12.37 -11.57
CA ASN A 454 -3.40 12.34 -12.67
C ASN A 454 -3.15 11.15 -13.61
N GLU A 455 -1.89 10.87 -13.96
CA GLU A 455 -1.54 9.73 -14.82
C GLU A 455 -1.77 8.37 -14.15
N LEU A 456 -1.72 8.33 -12.82
CA LEU A 456 -1.87 7.10 -12.04
C LEU A 456 -3.25 6.94 -11.40
N GLY A 457 -4.25 7.76 -11.73
CA GLY A 457 -5.62 7.63 -11.21
C GLY A 457 -5.81 8.05 -9.75
N GLY A 458 -5.00 8.99 -9.27
CA GLY A 458 -5.04 9.48 -7.89
C GLY A 458 -6.34 10.19 -7.53
N LEU A 459 -6.95 10.92 -8.46
CA LEU A 459 -8.26 11.55 -8.24
C LEU A 459 -9.32 10.49 -7.93
N GLN A 460 -9.35 9.42 -8.73
CA GLN A 460 -10.32 8.33 -8.60
C GLN A 460 -10.11 7.60 -7.27
N ALA A 461 -8.88 7.20 -6.96
CA ALA A 461 -8.58 6.51 -5.71
C ALA A 461 -8.98 7.33 -4.46
N VAL A 462 -8.70 8.64 -4.44
CA VAL A 462 -9.05 9.51 -3.31
C VAL A 462 -10.56 9.79 -3.26
N ALA A 463 -11.23 9.88 -4.40
CA ALA A 463 -12.68 10.03 -4.46
C ALA A 463 -13.41 8.76 -3.96
N GLU A 464 -12.92 7.57 -4.32
CA GLU A 464 -13.36 6.27 -3.79
C GLU A 464 -13.20 6.20 -2.28
N LEU A 465 -12.03 6.59 -1.77
CA LEU A 465 -11.76 6.62 -0.34
C LEU A 465 -12.76 7.48 0.42
N LEU A 466 -13.03 8.68 -0.08
CA LEU A 466 -13.99 9.60 0.54
C LEU A 466 -15.43 9.04 0.50
N GLN A 467 -15.78 8.38 -0.60
CA GLN A 467 -17.09 7.76 -0.75
C GLN A 467 -17.26 6.58 0.21
N VAL A 468 -16.33 5.62 0.21
CA VAL A 468 -16.46 4.39 1.00
C VAL A 468 -16.42 4.70 2.50
N ASP A 469 -15.62 5.68 2.93
CA ASP A 469 -15.62 6.15 4.31
C ASP A 469 -16.97 6.78 4.71
N TYR A 470 -17.57 7.57 3.81
CA TYR A 470 -18.91 8.12 4.05
C TYR A 470 -19.97 7.03 4.10
N GLU A 471 -19.86 5.98 3.29
CA GLU A 471 -20.78 4.85 3.30
C GLU A 471 -20.69 3.99 4.56
N MET A 472 -19.48 3.78 5.08
CA MET A 472 -19.25 3.04 6.31
C MET A 472 -19.63 3.83 7.56
N HIS A 473 -19.16 5.08 7.68
CA HIS A 473 -19.19 5.82 8.94
C HIS A 473 -20.20 6.96 8.97
N ARG A 474 -20.85 7.28 7.85
CA ARG A 474 -21.85 8.38 7.72
C ARG A 474 -21.31 9.68 8.34
N MET A 475 -22.10 10.37 9.17
CA MET A 475 -21.67 11.57 9.90
C MET A 475 -21.07 11.23 11.26
N THR A 476 -19.94 10.55 11.24
CA THR A 476 -19.14 10.27 12.43
C THR A 476 -18.49 11.54 13.00
N ARG A 477 -18.23 11.52 14.32
CA ARG A 477 -17.47 12.55 15.04
C ARG A 477 -16.07 12.07 15.45
N ASP A 478 -15.67 10.89 14.99
CA ASP A 478 -14.35 10.35 15.29
C ASP A 478 -13.23 11.22 14.66
N PRO A 479 -12.26 11.72 15.44
CA PRO A 479 -11.18 12.57 14.93
C PRO A 479 -10.39 11.96 13.77
N LEU A 480 -10.17 10.64 13.73
CA LEU A 480 -9.42 9.99 12.66
C LEU A 480 -10.18 10.02 11.33
N ASN A 481 -11.48 9.68 11.36
CA ASN A 481 -12.37 9.83 10.21
C ASN A 481 -12.41 11.28 9.69
N LEU A 482 -12.52 12.25 10.60
CA LEU A 482 -12.51 13.66 10.24
C LEU A 482 -11.18 14.10 9.61
N ALA A 483 -10.05 13.62 10.12
CA ALA A 483 -8.73 13.89 9.55
C ALA A 483 -8.59 13.30 8.14
N LEU A 484 -9.01 12.05 7.94
CA LEU A 484 -9.02 11.37 6.65
C LEU A 484 -9.80 12.18 5.60
N ARG A 485 -11.04 12.57 5.94
CA ARG A 485 -11.92 13.36 5.07
C ARG A 485 -11.31 14.70 4.68
N ARG A 486 -10.64 15.39 5.61
CA ARG A 486 -9.95 16.66 5.31
C ARG A 486 -8.81 16.46 4.34
N TYR A 487 -7.96 15.47 4.58
CA TYR A 487 -6.82 15.20 3.71
C TYR A 487 -7.27 14.78 2.30
N ALA A 488 -8.30 13.94 2.21
CA ALA A 488 -8.93 13.58 0.94
C ALA A 488 -9.49 14.82 0.24
N GLY A 489 -10.28 15.64 0.95
CA GLY A 489 -10.88 16.86 0.39
C GLY A 489 -9.85 17.90 -0.09
N MET A 490 -8.76 18.10 0.67
CA MET A 490 -7.65 18.97 0.27
C MET A 490 -6.95 18.45 -0.98
N THR A 491 -6.71 17.13 -1.05
CA THR A 491 -6.12 16.50 -2.24
C THR A 491 -7.03 16.69 -3.46
N LEU A 492 -8.33 16.42 -3.34
CA LEU A 492 -9.30 16.60 -4.43
C LEU A 492 -9.34 18.06 -4.89
N THR A 493 -9.27 19.03 -3.96
CA THR A 493 -9.19 20.46 -4.30
C THR A 493 -7.93 20.77 -5.10
N ASN A 494 -6.78 20.22 -4.70
CA ASN A 494 -5.52 20.45 -5.38
C ASN A 494 -5.48 19.80 -6.78
N LEU A 495 -6.03 18.60 -6.93
CA LEU A 495 -6.09 17.90 -8.22
C LEU A 495 -7.11 18.51 -9.18
N THR A 496 -8.18 19.13 -8.69
CA THR A 496 -9.18 19.81 -9.54
C THR A 496 -8.83 21.27 -9.82
N PHE A 497 -7.82 21.84 -9.16
CA PHE A 497 -7.42 23.22 -9.37
C PHE A 497 -6.84 23.41 -10.79
N GLY A 498 -7.53 24.21 -11.61
CA GLY A 498 -7.12 24.48 -13.00
C GLY A 498 -7.31 23.31 -13.98
N ASP A 499 -7.81 22.15 -13.53
CA ASP A 499 -7.95 20.93 -14.34
C ASP A 499 -9.43 20.62 -14.63
N VAL A 500 -9.86 20.88 -15.86
CA VAL A 500 -11.25 20.68 -16.30
C VAL A 500 -11.61 19.19 -16.39
N ALA A 501 -10.66 18.34 -16.78
CA ALA A 501 -10.90 16.90 -16.91
C ALA A 501 -11.13 16.27 -15.54
N ASN A 502 -10.30 16.63 -14.55
CA ASN A 502 -10.48 16.16 -13.18
C ASN A 502 -11.78 16.66 -12.55
N LYS A 503 -12.20 17.91 -12.82
CA LYS A 503 -13.51 18.40 -12.37
C LYS A 503 -14.66 17.58 -12.93
N ALA A 504 -14.64 17.32 -14.24
CA ALA A 504 -15.67 16.51 -14.89
C ALA A 504 -15.67 15.06 -14.35
N ALA A 505 -14.50 14.46 -14.19
CA ALA A 505 -14.35 13.13 -13.63
C ALA A 505 -14.88 13.03 -12.19
N LEU A 506 -14.57 13.99 -11.33
CA LEU A 506 -15.09 14.03 -9.96
C LEU A 506 -16.62 14.17 -9.93
N CYS A 507 -17.17 15.06 -10.76
CA CYS A 507 -18.63 15.26 -10.84
C CYS A 507 -19.38 14.05 -11.38
N ALA A 508 -18.74 13.23 -12.23
CA ALA A 508 -19.33 12.00 -12.74
C ALA A 508 -19.49 10.93 -11.62
N ARG A 509 -18.76 11.04 -10.50
CA ARG A 509 -18.85 10.11 -9.37
C ARG A 509 -19.94 10.52 -8.39
N ARG A 510 -21.16 10.04 -8.63
CA ARG A 510 -22.33 10.39 -7.81
C ARG A 510 -22.11 10.14 -6.31
N GLY A 511 -21.63 8.96 -5.91
CA GLY A 511 -21.46 8.63 -4.49
C GLY A 511 -20.45 9.53 -3.76
N CYS A 512 -19.33 9.87 -4.41
CA CYS A 512 -18.38 10.84 -3.88
C CYS A 512 -18.99 12.25 -3.75
N MET A 513 -19.75 12.70 -4.75
CA MET A 513 -20.42 13.99 -4.70
C MET A 513 -21.48 14.05 -3.59
N GLU A 514 -22.23 12.96 -3.37
CA GLU A 514 -23.16 12.85 -2.25
C GLU A 514 -22.44 12.95 -0.90
N ALA A 515 -21.30 12.29 -0.74
CA ALA A 515 -20.46 12.38 0.45
C ALA A 515 -19.98 13.82 0.70
N ILE A 516 -19.51 14.52 -0.33
CA ILE A 516 -19.06 15.93 -0.24
C ILE A 516 -20.23 16.84 0.17
N VAL A 517 -21.38 16.72 -0.49
CA VAL A 517 -22.57 17.54 -0.18
C VAL A 517 -23.04 17.32 1.25
N ALA A 518 -23.07 16.05 1.70
CA ALA A 518 -23.46 15.73 3.06
C ALA A 518 -22.49 16.36 4.07
N GLN A 519 -21.17 16.31 3.82
CA GLN A 519 -20.18 16.93 4.71
C GLN A 519 -20.32 18.46 4.78
N LEU A 520 -20.68 19.13 3.67
CA LEU A 520 -20.93 20.58 3.64
C LEU A 520 -22.20 20.98 4.39
N ALA A 521 -23.18 20.06 4.51
CA ALA A 521 -24.41 20.27 5.27
C ALA A 521 -24.24 20.06 6.78
N SER A 522 -23.13 19.43 7.21
CA SER A 522 -22.81 19.21 8.63
C SER A 522 -22.39 20.52 9.32
N GLU A 523 -22.86 20.78 10.53
CA GLU A 523 -22.57 21.99 11.32
C GLU A 523 -21.15 22.03 11.93
N SER A 524 -20.27 21.07 11.63
CA SER A 524 -18.93 20.98 12.22
C SER A 524 -17.99 22.08 11.70
N GLU A 525 -17.82 23.18 12.45
CA GLU A 525 -16.89 24.29 12.13
C GLU A 525 -15.46 23.84 11.85
N GLU A 526 -15.00 22.75 12.49
CA GLU A 526 -13.65 22.27 12.26
C GLU A 526 -13.49 21.85 10.80
N LEU A 527 -14.41 21.04 10.23
CA LEU A 527 -14.38 20.60 8.82
C LEU A 527 -14.46 21.77 7.82
N HIS A 528 -14.88 22.96 8.26
CA HIS A 528 -14.97 24.18 7.44
C HIS A 528 -13.66 24.97 7.35
N GLN A 529 -12.65 24.68 8.17
CA GLN A 529 -11.35 25.36 8.10
C GLN A 529 -10.43 24.78 7.02
N GLY A 530 -10.60 23.49 6.67
CA GLY A 530 -9.78 22.81 5.65
C GLY A 530 -10.15 23.20 4.21
N PRO A 531 -11.45 23.32 3.89
CA PRO A 531 -11.95 23.96 2.70
C PRO A 531 -12.75 25.20 3.12
N ARG A 532 -12.18 26.41 2.97
CA ARG A 532 -13.04 27.60 3.00
C ARG A 532 -14.16 27.34 1.97
N ARG A 533 -15.42 27.30 2.43
CA ARG A 533 -16.65 27.00 1.65
C ARG A 533 -16.57 27.49 0.20
N HIS A 534 -15.97 28.65 -0.03
CA HIS A 534 -15.76 29.28 -1.34
C HIS A 534 -14.97 28.43 -2.36
N ARG A 535 -13.87 27.75 -1.98
CA ARG A 535 -13.03 27.00 -2.95
C ARG A 535 -13.63 25.65 -3.36
N PHE A 536 -14.35 24.99 -2.45
CA PHE A 536 -15.06 23.75 -2.77
C PHE A 536 -16.29 24.03 -3.66
N LEU A 537 -17.00 25.14 -3.43
CA LEU A 537 -18.10 25.60 -4.29
C LEU A 537 -17.61 26.02 -5.69
N GLU A 538 -16.43 26.64 -5.81
CA GLU A 538 -15.83 26.95 -7.13
C GLU A 538 -15.41 25.71 -7.92
N ALA A 539 -15.07 24.61 -7.24
CA ALA A 539 -14.77 23.33 -7.89
C ALA A 539 -16.04 22.59 -8.34
N ALA A 540 -17.12 22.65 -7.55
CA ALA A 540 -18.39 21.96 -7.84
C ALA A 540 -19.35 22.75 -8.76
N VAL A 541 -19.26 24.08 -8.78
CA VAL A 541 -20.13 24.96 -9.57
C VAL A 541 -19.21 25.80 -10.47
N GLY A 542 -19.04 25.39 -11.72
CA GLY A 542 -18.14 26.01 -12.70
C GLY A 542 -18.38 27.51 -12.92
N GLY A 543 -17.86 28.35 -12.03
CA GLY A 543 -18.01 29.79 -12.03
C GLY A 543 -16.72 30.49 -12.43
N HIS A 544 -16.59 30.82 -13.71
CA HIS A 544 -15.69 31.89 -14.15
C HIS A 544 -16.10 33.20 -13.47
N ARG A 545 -15.36 33.67 -12.47
CA ARG A 545 -15.24 35.10 -12.17
C ARG A 545 -13.80 35.44 -11.77
N THR A 546 -13.12 36.09 -12.70
CA THR A 546 -11.96 36.94 -12.43
C THR A 546 -12.31 37.94 -11.32
N ILE A 547 -11.68 37.83 -10.16
CA ILE A 547 -11.76 38.85 -9.10
C ILE A 547 -10.41 39.53 -8.98
N ASN A 548 -10.41 40.80 -9.36
CA ASN A 548 -9.31 41.76 -9.30
C ASN A 548 -8.95 42.03 -7.82
N PRO A 549 -7.68 41.95 -7.38
CA PRO A 549 -7.29 41.97 -5.97
C PRO A 549 -7.22 43.40 -5.38
N SER A 550 -8.15 44.28 -5.76
CA SER A 550 -8.08 45.70 -5.39
C SER A 550 -9.44 46.23 -4.97
N ARG A 551 -10.03 45.69 -3.88
CA ARG A 551 -11.11 46.34 -3.12
C ARG A 551 -11.48 45.57 -1.84
N GLU A 552 -10.55 45.46 -0.90
CA GLU A 552 -10.91 45.29 0.52
C GLU A 552 -10.05 46.22 1.36
N LEU A 553 -10.48 47.48 1.40
CA LEU A 553 -10.14 48.46 2.42
C LEU A 553 -11.34 49.41 2.51
N LYS A 554 -11.98 49.45 3.69
CA LYS A 554 -13.27 50.09 4.06
C LYS A 554 -14.44 49.17 3.71
N THR A 555 -15.17 48.63 4.67
CA THR A 555 -15.71 49.23 5.91
C THR A 555 -15.90 48.18 6.99
#